data_AF-A0A2W6NNF4-F1
#
_entry.id   AF-A0A2W6NNF4-F1
#
_cell.length_a   1.000
_cell.length_b   1.000
_cell.length_c   1.000
_cell.angle_alpha   90.00
_cell.angle_beta   90.00
_cell.angle_gamma   90.00
#
_symmetry.space_group_name_H-M   'P 1'
#
loop_
_entity.id
_entity.type
_entity.pdbx_description
1 polymer ?
#
loop_
_entity_poly.entity_id
_entity_poly.type
_entity_poly.pdbx_seq_one_letter_code
_entity_poly.pdbx_strand_id
1 'polypeptide(L)' 'MVAMSSEIGLVRRVDGLGRVVIPKTLREMMHINQDDPLEIVFDYKNEQLVIKKYEIEEV' A
#
# COMPACT_ATOMS: atom_id res chain seq x y z
N MET A 1 12.77 11.33 21.82
CA MET A 1 11.77 10.29 21.48
C MET A 1 10.68 10.99 20.68
N VAL A 2 10.75 10.95 19.36
CA VAL A 2 9.75 11.59 18.49
C VAL A 2 8.51 10.69 18.54
N ALA A 3 7.36 11.24 18.93
CA ALA A 3 6.09 10.55 18.78
C ALA A 3 5.85 10.37 17.28
N MET A 4 6.12 9.17 16.76
CA MET A 4 5.66 8.82 15.42
C MET A 4 4.14 8.71 15.50
N SER A 5 3.46 9.68 14.91
CA SER A 5 2.06 9.52 14.51
C SER A 5 1.95 8.17 13.82
N SER A 6 1.02 7.31 14.24
CA SER A 6 0.86 5.94 13.73
C SER A 6 0.43 5.88 12.25
N GLU A 7 0.25 7.04 11.62
CA GLU A 7 -0.32 7.19 10.29
C GLU A 7 0.53 8.16 9.47
N ILE A 8 0.98 7.70 8.29
CA ILE A 8 1.67 8.54 7.32
C ILE A 8 0.64 9.02 6.30
N GLY A 9 0.21 10.27 6.43
CA GLY A 9 -0.71 10.90 5.46
C GLY A 9 0.03 11.30 4.18
N LEU A 10 -0.15 10.54 3.10
CA LEU A 10 0.41 10.84 1.77
C LEU A 10 -0.71 10.85 0.72
N VAL A 11 -0.83 11.93 -0.04
CA VAL A 11 -1.84 12.07 -1.10
C VAL A 11 -1.20 11.88 -2.48
N ARG A 12 -1.75 10.99 -3.29
CA ARG A 12 -1.34 10.78 -4.67
C ARG A 12 -2.54 10.81 -5.61
N ARG A 13 -2.37 11.46 -6.76
CA ARG A 13 -3.37 11.45 -7.84
C ARG A 13 -3.33 10.13 -8.59
N VAL A 14 -4.50 9.67 -8.99
CA VAL A 14 -4.68 8.56 -9.92
C VAL A 14 -4.33 9.03 -11.33
N ASP A 15 -3.65 8.18 -12.11
CA ASP A 15 -3.37 8.47 -13.52
C ASP A 15 -4.57 8.14 -14.42
N GLY A 16 -4.44 8.37 -15.73
CA GLY A 16 -5.53 8.14 -16.69
C GLY A 16 -5.98 6.68 -16.85
N LEU A 17 -5.23 5.72 -16.28
CA LEU A 17 -5.54 4.30 -16.34
C LEU A 17 -6.05 3.74 -15.01
N GLY A 18 -6.14 4.57 -13.97
CA GLY A 18 -6.55 4.11 -12.64
C GLY A 18 -5.41 3.68 -11.73
N ARG A 19 -4.14 3.90 -12.10
CA ARG A 19 -2.99 3.50 -11.27
C ARG A 19 -2.63 4.59 -10.26
N VAL A 20 -2.13 4.16 -9.12
CA VAL A 20 -1.54 5.03 -8.10
C VAL A 20 -0.08 4.68 -7.88
N VAL A 21 0.75 5.69 -7.64
CA VAL A 21 2.17 5.50 -7.33
C VAL A 21 2.31 5.27 -5.83
N ILE A 22 2.94 4.16 -5.43
CA ILE A 22 3.38 3.94 -4.05
C ILE A 22 4.68 4.72 -3.81
N PRO A 23 4.69 5.75 -2.94
CA PRO A 23 5.89 6.54 -2.65
C PRO A 23 7.05 5.67 -2.19
N LYS A 24 8.29 6.08 -2.53
CA LYS A 24 9.52 5.35 -2.21
C LYS A 24 9.62 4.99 -0.72
N THR A 25 9.24 5.92 0.16
CA THR A 25 9.30 5.71 1.61
C THR A 25 8.41 4.56 2.08
N LEU A 26 7.19 4.43 1.54
CA LEU A 26 6.31 3.31 1.89
C LEU A 26 6.84 2.00 1.34
N ARG A 27 7.41 2.01 0.13
CA ARG A 27 8.07 0.83 -0.45
C ARG A 27 9.23 0.34 0.39
N GLU A 28 10.06 1.23 0.90
CA GLU A 28 11.19 0.88 1.79
C GLU A 28 10.69 0.31 3.12
N MET A 29 9.68 0.93 3.75
CA MET A 29 9.12 0.45 5.02
C MET A 29 8.43 -0.93 4.87
N MET A 30 7.72 -1.13 3.76
CA MET A 30 6.99 -2.37 3.50
C MET A 30 7.84 -3.42 2.78
N HIS A 31 9.11 -3.13 2.48
CA HIS A 31 10.00 -4.00 1.71
C HIS A 31 9.35 -4.49 0.41
N ILE A 32 8.82 -3.54 -0.37
CA ILE A 32 8.21 -3.78 -1.69
C ILE A 32 9.24 -3.41 -2.76
N ASN A 33 9.70 -4.44 -3.47
CA ASN A 33 10.61 -4.29 -4.60
C ASN A 33 9.83 -4.19 -5.92
N GLN A 34 10.58 -3.95 -6.99
CA GLN A 34 10.01 -4.01 -8.33
C GLN A 34 9.53 -5.44 -8.60
N ASP A 35 8.38 -5.57 -9.25
CA ASP A 35 7.74 -6.84 -9.64
C ASP A 35 7.22 -7.70 -8.47
N ASP A 36 7.31 -7.22 -7.22
CA ASP A 36 6.67 -7.88 -6.08
C ASP A 36 5.13 -7.87 -6.26
N PRO A 37 4.47 -9.04 -6.12
CA PRO A 37 3.01 -9.10 -6.22
C PRO A 37 2.38 -8.44 -4.98
N LEU A 38 1.35 -7.63 -5.23
CA LEU A 38 0.57 -6.96 -4.19
C LEU A 38 -0.90 -7.30 -4.36
N GLU A 39 -1.56 -7.52 -3.24
CA GLU A 39 -3.01 -7.70 -3.17
C GLU A 39 -3.69 -6.35 -2.90
N ILE A 40 -4.77 -6.07 -3.63
CA ILE A 40 -5.64 -4.91 -3.40
C ILE A 40 -6.99 -5.42 -2.93
N VAL A 41 -7.35 -5.10 -1.68
CA VAL A 41 -8.59 -5.54 -1.04
C VAL A 41 -9.46 -4.32 -0.74
N PHE A 42 -10.75 -4.41 -1.06
CA PHE A 42 -11.72 -3.42 -0.59
C PHE A 42 -12.25 -3.84 0.78
N ASP A 43 -11.93 -3.05 1.80
CA ASP A 43 -12.48 -3.23 3.15
C ASP A 43 -13.83 -2.52 3.25
N TYR A 44 -14.91 -3.31 3.10
CA TYR A 44 -16.28 -2.82 3.19
C TYR A 44 -16.64 -2.19 4.53
N LYS A 45 -15.95 -2.55 5.63
CA LYS A 45 -16.28 -2.03 6.97
C LYS A 45 -15.83 -0.59 7.13
N ASN A 46 -14.68 -0.26 6.56
CA ASN A 46 -14.06 1.06 6.66
C ASN A 46 -14.16 1.85 5.34
N GLU A 47 -14.84 1.30 4.33
CA GLU A 47 -15.02 1.88 2.98
C GLU A 47 -13.70 2.33 2.34
N GLN A 48 -12.66 1.50 2.43
CA GLN A 48 -11.31 1.85 2.00
C GLN A 48 -10.64 0.75 1.16
N LEU A 49 -9.69 1.15 0.32
CA LEU A 49 -8.78 0.22 -0.35
C LEU A 49 -7.57 -0.05 0.54
N VAL A 50 -7.28 -1.34 0.76
CA VAL A 50 -6.12 -1.83 1.52
C VAL A 50 -5.18 -2.54 0.57
N ILE A 51 -3.89 -2.15 0.59
CA ILE A 51 -2.84 -2.80 -0.19
C ILE A 51 -2.00 -3.66 0.77
N LYS A 52 -1.80 -4.94 0.43
CA LYS A 52 -0.99 -5.89 1.21
C LYS A 52 0.02 -6.59 0.32
N LYS A 53 1.10 -7.11 0.92
CA LYS A 53 1.99 -8.02 0.20
C LYS A 53 1.22 -9.28 -0.13
N TYR A 54 1.33 -9.75 -1.37
CA TYR A 54 0.71 -11.01 -1.75
C TYR A 54 1.55 -12.15 -1.20
N GLU A 55 0.94 -12.95 -0.33
CA GLU A 55 1.53 -14.19 0.18
C GLU A 55 0.81 -15.34 -0.52
N ILE A 56 1.57 -16.20 -1.20
CA ILE A 56 1.03 -17.46 -1.71
C ILE A 56 0.90 -18.37 -0.49
N GLU A 57 -0.32 -18.56 0.00
CA GLU A 57 -0.58 -19.69 0.91
C GLU A 57 -0.37 -20.96 0.08
N GLU A 58 0.80 -21.59 0.22
CA GLU A 58 1.02 -22.94 -0.28
C GLU A 58 0.09 -23.88 0.51
N VAL A 59 -0.92 -24.41 -0.19
CA VAL A 59 -1.83 -25.45 0.30
C VAL A 59 -1.24 -26.83 0.01
#